data_AF-A0A7C5BMM0-F1
#
_entry.id   AF-A0A7C5BMM0-F1
#
_cell.length_a   1.000
_cell.length_b   1.000
_cell.length_c   1.000
_cell.angle_alpha   90.00
_cell.angle_beta   90.00
_cell.angle_gamma   90.00
#
_symmetry.space_group_name_H-M   'P 1'
#
loop_
_entity.id
_entity.type
_entity.pdbx_description
1 polymer ?
#
loop_
_entity_poly.entity_id
_entity_poly.type
_entity_poly.pdbx_seq_one_letter_code
_entity_poly.pdbx_strand_id
1 'polypeptide(L)'
;GTGLKGEITGLAAQVIEEINACGKPVLSLDLPSGVDADTGRILGTAVYADETITFGLPKIGLAQYPGAGCAGAVSVAEIGIPESAVRTAGVNTYLITNEDVLYRMPERPAYGHKGTFGRVAIFAGSVGMTGAATMAGEAALRIGAGLVKVGVPESLNDILEVKLTEVMTVPLPETEARSLSYEALPAALEIVGASDAVAVGPGLGRHADTSRFVKELLRKLDKPAVVDADGINAVAEDVSILSEISTQVVLTPHPGEMARLIGTDVEFVQSNRIETARSAAERFGAVVVLKGAGTVIALPDGEVWICPTASAALASGGSGDVLTGMITGLIAQGLQPIDAAICGVFLHGRAGEIAEETAGNAAVPASELPIIIPAAIASICSDE
;
A
#
# COMPACT_ATOMS: atom_id res chain seq x y z
N GLY A 1 2.16 -24.01 17.24
CA GLY A 1 1.30 -24.57 16.18
C GLY A 1 -0.15 -24.15 16.38
N THR A 2 -1.02 -24.46 15.42
CA THR A 2 -2.42 -23.98 15.33
C THR A 2 -3.35 -24.36 16.49
N GLY A 3 -2.98 -25.35 17.32
CA GLY A 3 -3.81 -25.81 18.45
C GLY A 3 -3.75 -24.94 19.71
N LEU A 4 -3.02 -23.81 19.70
CA LEU A 4 -2.90 -22.92 20.85
C LEU A 4 -4.27 -22.36 21.27
N LYS A 5 -4.55 -22.36 22.57
CA LYS A 5 -5.77 -21.79 23.14
C LYS A 5 -5.44 -21.02 24.41
N GLY A 6 -5.80 -19.74 24.43
CA GLY A 6 -5.55 -18.85 25.57
C GLY A 6 -4.07 -18.50 25.76
N GLU A 7 -3.80 -17.75 26.82
CA GLU A 7 -2.45 -17.28 27.15
C GLU A 7 -1.54 -18.42 27.62
N ILE A 8 -0.30 -18.42 27.14
CA ILE A 8 0.74 -19.30 27.64
C ILE A 8 1.19 -18.82 29.02
N THR A 9 1.11 -19.71 30.01
CA THR A 9 1.47 -19.45 31.40
C THR A 9 2.21 -20.64 32.02
N GLY A 10 2.72 -20.47 33.24
CA GLY A 10 3.34 -21.55 34.01
C GLY A 10 4.61 -22.11 33.36
N LEU A 11 4.77 -23.43 33.40
CA LEU A 11 5.97 -24.11 32.91
C LEU A 11 6.23 -23.83 31.41
N ALA A 12 5.18 -23.76 30.59
CA ALA A 12 5.34 -23.50 29.16
C ALA A 12 5.92 -22.10 28.89
N ALA A 13 5.49 -21.08 29.64
CA ALA A 13 6.04 -19.73 29.53
C ALA A 13 7.52 -19.69 29.92
N GLN A 14 7.89 -20.35 31.02
CA GLN A 14 9.28 -20.45 31.48
C GLN A 14 10.19 -21.12 30.44
N VAL A 15 9.73 -22.21 29.83
CA VAL A 15 10.49 -22.90 28.76
C VAL A 15 10.67 -21.99 27.54
N ILE A 16 9.66 -21.22 27.15
CA ILE A 16 9.77 -20.26 26.05
C ILE A 16 10.81 -19.17 26.38
N GLU A 17 10.80 -18.64 27.60
CA GLU A 17 11.78 -17.66 28.06
C GLU A 17 13.21 -18.22 28.04
N GLU A 18 13.40 -19.48 28.46
CA GLU A 18 14.71 -20.16 28.38
C GLU A 18 15.16 -20.38 26.93
N ILE A 19 14.26 -20.77 26.03
CA ILE A 19 14.55 -20.89 24.59
C ILE A 19 15.04 -19.54 24.04
N ASN A 20 14.30 -18.47 24.31
CA ASN A 20 14.65 -17.13 23.82
C ASN A 20 15.99 -16.62 24.40
N ALA A 21 16.35 -17.03 25.62
CA ALA A 21 17.58 -16.62 26.28
C ALA A 21 18.82 -17.49 25.95
N CYS A 22 18.65 -18.66 25.32
CA CYS A 22 19.74 -19.64 25.20
C CYS A 22 20.81 -19.29 24.16
N GLY A 23 20.56 -18.32 23.28
CA GLY A 23 21.49 -17.87 22.23
C GLY A 23 21.82 -18.97 21.21
N LYS A 24 20.92 -19.94 21.01
CA LYS A 24 21.03 -20.99 20.00
C LYS A 24 20.07 -20.71 18.85
N PRO A 25 20.37 -21.19 17.64
CA PRO A 25 19.40 -21.17 16.55
C PRO A 25 18.11 -21.91 16.93
N VAL A 26 16.97 -21.27 16.70
CA VAL A 26 15.63 -21.77 17.03
C VAL A 26 14.84 -22.01 15.73
N LEU A 27 14.49 -23.27 15.50
CA LEU A 27 13.58 -23.68 14.43
C LEU A 27 12.19 -23.92 15.01
N SER A 28 11.19 -23.18 14.54
CA SER A 28 9.79 -23.43 14.87
C SER A 28 9.12 -24.29 13.81
N LEU A 29 8.32 -25.26 14.24
CA LEU A 29 7.50 -26.09 13.36
C LEU A 29 6.05 -25.60 13.40
N ASP A 30 5.46 -25.42 12.22
CA ASP A 30 4.12 -24.86 11.96
C ASP A 30 3.97 -23.36 12.28
N LEU A 31 4.16 -22.98 13.55
CA LEU A 31 4.14 -21.60 14.06
C LEU A 31 5.04 -21.50 15.28
N PRO A 32 5.70 -20.35 15.52
CA PRO A 32 6.34 -20.08 16.81
C PRO A 32 5.34 -20.27 17.95
N SER A 33 5.73 -21.06 18.96
CA SER A 33 4.84 -21.34 20.09
C SER A 33 4.52 -20.03 20.81
N GLY A 34 3.24 -19.75 21.02
CA GLY A 34 2.76 -18.48 21.61
C GLY A 34 2.17 -17.49 20.61
N VAL A 35 2.37 -17.70 19.31
CA VAL A 35 1.73 -16.92 18.25
C VAL A 35 0.37 -17.54 17.92
N ASP A 36 -0.67 -16.72 17.96
CA ASP A 36 -2.01 -17.06 17.49
C ASP A 36 -2.02 -17.18 15.95
N ALA A 37 -2.51 -18.32 15.44
CA ALA A 37 -2.42 -18.65 14.02
C ALA A 37 -3.30 -17.78 13.12
N ASP A 38 -4.40 -17.24 13.65
CA ASP A 38 -5.41 -16.52 12.87
C ASP A 38 -5.23 -15.01 12.94
N THR A 39 -4.53 -14.52 13.97
CA THR A 39 -4.41 -13.08 14.24
C THR A 39 -2.97 -12.57 14.31
N GLY A 40 -1.99 -13.45 14.55
CA GLY A 40 -0.60 -13.05 14.80
C GLY A 40 -0.37 -12.40 16.16
N ARG A 41 -1.35 -12.41 17.06
CA ARG A 41 -1.18 -11.92 18.44
C ARG A 41 -0.29 -12.87 19.21
N ILE A 42 0.50 -12.31 20.13
CA ILE A 42 1.24 -13.09 21.13
C ILE A 42 0.30 -13.35 22.31
N LEU A 43 0.06 -14.62 22.63
CA LEU A 43 -0.79 -15.04 23.75
C LEU A 43 0.08 -15.32 24.98
N GLY A 44 0.37 -14.28 25.77
CA GLY A 44 1.25 -14.34 26.95
C GLY A 44 2.73 -14.14 26.61
N THR A 45 3.38 -15.16 26.04
CA THR A 45 4.76 -15.11 25.56
C THR A 45 4.91 -15.94 24.29
N ALA A 46 5.91 -15.64 23.46
CA ALA A 46 6.18 -16.36 22.22
C ALA A 46 7.66 -16.70 22.03
N VAL A 47 7.90 -17.81 21.33
CA VAL A 47 9.22 -18.18 20.83
C VAL A 47 9.62 -17.20 19.72
N TYR A 48 10.86 -16.70 19.76
CA TYR A 48 11.48 -16.00 18.63
C TYR A 48 12.34 -17.00 17.86
N ALA A 49 11.88 -17.35 16.65
CA ALA A 49 12.55 -18.30 15.78
C ALA A 49 13.50 -17.59 14.80
N ASP A 50 14.62 -18.24 14.48
CA ASP A 50 15.45 -17.85 13.34
C ASP A 50 14.83 -18.32 12.02
N GLU A 51 14.15 -19.47 12.05
CA GLU A 51 13.41 -20.04 10.93
C GLU A 51 12.11 -20.71 11.40
N THR A 52 11.06 -20.63 10.59
CA THR A 52 9.81 -21.36 10.77
C THR A 52 9.47 -22.15 9.52
N ILE A 53 9.33 -23.47 9.66
CA ILE A 53 8.79 -24.34 8.61
C ILE A 53 7.30 -24.53 8.90
N THR A 54 6.43 -23.97 8.07
CA THR A 54 4.98 -24.17 8.16
C THR A 54 4.50 -25.19 7.14
N PHE A 55 3.33 -25.79 7.34
CA PHE A 55 2.87 -26.91 6.52
C PHE A 55 1.61 -26.58 5.72
N GLY A 56 1.61 -26.95 4.44
CA GLY A 56 0.48 -26.79 3.52
C GLY A 56 0.32 -25.35 3.03
N LEU A 57 -0.28 -24.48 3.86
CA LEU A 57 -0.47 -23.06 3.56
C LEU A 57 0.13 -22.19 4.67
N PRO A 58 0.59 -20.98 4.36
CA PRO A 58 0.98 -20.01 5.38
C PRO A 58 -0.22 -19.65 6.25
N LYS A 59 0.02 -19.47 7.55
CA LYS A 59 -1.00 -19.04 8.51
C LYS A 59 -0.94 -17.52 8.65
N ILE A 60 -2.08 -16.90 8.92
CA ILE A 60 -2.18 -15.43 9.06
C ILE A 60 -1.19 -14.91 10.10
N GLY A 61 -1.02 -15.65 11.20
CA GLY A 61 -0.10 -15.27 12.27
C GLY A 61 1.38 -15.21 11.89
N LEU A 62 1.76 -15.79 10.74
CA LEU A 62 3.11 -15.67 10.18
C LEU A 62 3.29 -14.44 9.28
N ALA A 63 2.19 -13.77 8.91
CA ALA A 63 2.18 -12.61 8.02
C ALA A 63 1.63 -11.32 8.69
N GLN A 64 1.20 -11.40 9.96
CA GLN A 64 0.73 -10.26 10.75
C GLN A 64 1.63 -10.06 11.96
N TYR A 65 1.98 -8.80 12.22
CA TYR A 65 2.75 -8.43 13.41
C TYR A 65 1.85 -8.37 14.65
N PRO A 66 2.36 -8.77 15.84
CA PRO A 66 3.77 -9.10 16.12
C PRO A 66 4.22 -10.52 15.70
N GLY A 67 3.31 -11.45 15.40
CA GLY A 67 3.62 -12.85 15.10
C GLY A 67 4.65 -13.09 13.98
N ALA A 68 4.56 -12.32 12.89
CA ALA A 68 5.54 -12.34 11.80
C ALA A 68 6.97 -12.01 12.31
N GLY A 69 7.09 -11.08 13.27
CA GLY A 69 8.37 -10.72 13.90
C GLY A 69 8.95 -11.81 14.80
N CYS A 70 8.17 -12.82 15.16
CA CYS A 70 8.62 -14.00 15.92
C CYS A 70 9.02 -15.18 15.01
N ALA A 71 8.73 -15.11 13.71
CA ALA A 71 8.79 -16.27 12.83
C ALA A 71 10.15 -16.48 12.13
N GLY A 72 11.00 -15.45 12.08
CA GLY A 72 12.25 -15.50 11.33
C GLY A 72 12.00 -15.72 9.83
N ALA A 73 12.88 -16.45 9.15
CA ALA A 73 12.65 -16.87 7.77
C ALA A 73 11.53 -17.92 7.72
N VAL A 74 10.51 -17.72 6.88
CA VAL A 74 9.38 -18.65 6.78
C VAL A 74 9.45 -19.45 5.48
N SER A 75 9.39 -20.77 5.58
CA SER A 75 9.25 -21.68 4.45
C SER A 75 7.97 -22.51 4.57
N VAL A 76 7.31 -22.79 3.45
CA VAL A 76 6.09 -23.59 3.40
C VAL A 76 6.43 -24.98 2.86
N ALA A 77 6.33 -25.99 3.71
CA ALA A 77 6.53 -27.38 3.33
C ALA A 77 5.24 -28.00 2.79
N GLU A 78 5.33 -28.59 1.60
CA GLU A 78 4.25 -29.40 1.03
C GLU A 78 4.11 -30.73 1.79
N ILE A 79 2.90 -30.99 2.29
CA ILE A 79 2.59 -32.23 3.04
C ILE A 79 1.55 -33.11 2.31
N GLY A 80 1.37 -32.89 1.00
CA GLY A 80 0.44 -33.64 0.17
C GLY A 80 -1.03 -33.23 0.29
N ILE A 81 -1.33 -31.99 0.71
CA ILE A 81 -2.70 -31.45 0.66
C ILE A 81 -3.08 -31.21 -0.81
N PRO A 82 -4.13 -31.85 -1.34
CA PRO A 82 -4.53 -31.62 -2.73
C PRO A 82 -5.04 -30.18 -2.93
N GLU A 83 -4.71 -29.57 -4.06
CA GLU A 83 -5.17 -28.22 -4.42
C GLU A 83 -6.71 -28.11 -4.41
N SER A 84 -7.41 -29.17 -4.80
CA SER A 84 -8.88 -29.23 -4.73
C SER A 84 -9.42 -29.08 -3.30
N ALA A 85 -8.68 -29.56 -2.29
CA ALA A 85 -9.07 -29.39 -0.89
C ALA A 85 -8.92 -27.93 -0.45
N VAL A 86 -7.86 -27.25 -0.89
CA VAL A 86 -7.67 -25.81 -0.66
C VAL A 86 -8.77 -25.00 -1.32
N ARG A 87 -9.10 -25.27 -2.59
CA ARG A 87 -10.19 -24.61 -3.31
C ARG A 87 -11.55 -24.82 -2.64
N THR A 88 -11.81 -26.02 -2.11
CA THR A 88 -13.07 -26.34 -1.42
C THR A 88 -13.16 -25.69 -0.03
N ALA A 89 -12.02 -25.42 0.61
CA ALA A 89 -11.98 -24.78 1.93
C ALA A 89 -12.42 -23.30 1.90
N GLY A 90 -12.51 -22.69 0.72
CA GLY A 90 -12.96 -21.29 0.58
C GLY A 90 -11.97 -20.29 1.18
N VAL A 91 -10.66 -20.55 1.06
CA VAL A 91 -9.63 -19.61 1.49
C VAL A 91 -9.76 -18.34 0.65
N ASN A 92 -9.92 -17.20 1.33
CA ASN A 92 -10.11 -15.89 0.71
C ASN A 92 -9.08 -14.86 1.19
N THR A 93 -7.94 -15.33 1.69
CA THR A 93 -6.81 -14.53 2.15
C THR A 93 -5.54 -15.11 1.55
N TYR A 94 -4.76 -14.26 0.89
CA TYR A 94 -3.60 -14.64 0.10
C TYR A 94 -2.34 -13.91 0.60
N LEU A 95 -1.20 -14.57 0.51
CA LEU A 95 0.11 -13.94 0.72
C LEU A 95 0.71 -13.65 -0.64
N ILE A 96 1.07 -12.40 -0.91
CA ILE A 96 1.58 -12.00 -2.23
C ILE A 96 2.97 -12.63 -2.46
N THR A 97 3.15 -13.25 -3.62
CA THR A 97 4.43 -13.82 -4.07
C THR A 97 5.04 -13.02 -5.22
N ASN A 98 6.31 -13.29 -5.54
CA ASN A 98 6.94 -12.77 -6.76
C ASN A 98 6.13 -13.15 -8.01
N GLU A 99 5.69 -14.41 -8.08
CA GLU A 99 4.96 -14.97 -9.21
C GLU A 99 3.61 -14.25 -9.43
N ASP A 100 2.90 -13.94 -8.34
CA ASP A 100 1.67 -13.14 -8.40
C ASP A 100 1.87 -11.79 -9.07
N VAL A 101 2.98 -11.12 -8.79
CA VAL A 101 3.29 -9.81 -9.36
C VAL A 101 3.77 -9.95 -10.79
N LEU A 102 4.65 -10.91 -11.07
CA LEU A 102 5.20 -11.13 -12.41
C LEU A 102 4.11 -11.37 -13.46
N TYR A 103 3.10 -12.18 -13.16
CA TYR A 103 1.98 -12.45 -14.08
C TYR A 103 1.04 -11.26 -14.30
N ARG A 104 1.02 -10.29 -13.37
CA ARG A 104 0.13 -9.11 -13.43
C ARG A 104 0.79 -7.90 -14.06
N MET A 105 2.12 -7.84 -14.06
CA MET A 105 2.85 -6.68 -14.57
C MET A 105 2.54 -6.43 -16.05
N PRO A 106 2.39 -5.15 -16.46
CA PRO A 106 2.03 -4.83 -17.84
C PRO A 106 3.18 -5.17 -18.80
N GLU A 107 2.84 -5.71 -19.96
CA GLU A 107 3.82 -5.90 -21.03
C GLU A 107 4.38 -4.54 -21.51
N ARG A 108 5.68 -4.51 -21.81
CA ARG A 108 6.35 -3.34 -22.40
C ARG A 108 6.85 -3.65 -23.81
N PRO A 109 5.99 -3.59 -24.84
CA PRO A 109 6.38 -3.89 -26.21
C PRO A 109 7.43 -2.90 -26.73
N ALA A 110 8.44 -3.40 -27.44
CA ALA A 110 9.53 -2.59 -28.00
C ALA A 110 9.06 -1.53 -29.02
N TYR A 111 7.88 -1.73 -29.64
CA TYR A 111 7.25 -0.79 -30.56
C TYR A 111 6.33 0.23 -29.85
N GLY A 112 6.22 0.16 -28.52
CA GLY A 112 5.39 1.06 -27.72
C GLY A 112 5.89 2.51 -27.74
N HIS A 113 4.98 3.46 -27.60
CA HIS A 113 5.27 4.88 -27.49
C HIS A 113 4.73 5.44 -26.16
N LYS A 114 5.00 6.71 -25.83
CA LYS A 114 4.50 7.35 -24.59
C LYS A 114 2.99 7.22 -24.34
N GLY A 115 2.15 7.15 -25.38
CA GLY A 115 0.72 6.92 -25.22
C GLY A 115 0.32 5.46 -24.95
N THR A 116 1.23 4.50 -25.18
CA THR A 116 1.00 3.06 -24.96
C THR A 116 1.05 2.74 -23.48
N PHE A 117 1.85 3.49 -22.72
CA PHE A 117 2.06 3.28 -21.28
C PHE A 117 1.18 4.20 -20.42
N GLY A 118 0.11 4.73 -21.01
CA GLY A 118 -0.89 5.52 -20.33
C GLY A 118 -0.46 6.93 -19.90
N ARG A 119 -1.45 7.64 -19.38
CA ARG A 119 -1.35 9.02 -18.92
C ARG A 119 -1.90 9.14 -17.50
N VAL A 120 -1.11 9.72 -16.62
CA VAL A 120 -1.43 9.91 -15.21
C VAL A 120 -1.73 11.38 -14.93
N ALA A 121 -2.79 11.64 -14.16
CA ALA A 121 -3.05 12.93 -13.53
C ALA A 121 -2.90 12.81 -12.01
N ILE A 122 -2.16 13.71 -11.37
CA ILE A 122 -1.99 13.76 -9.92
C ILE A 122 -2.40 15.14 -9.42
N PHE A 123 -3.31 15.20 -8.45
CA PHE A 123 -3.67 16.44 -7.75
C PHE A 123 -3.11 16.38 -6.34
N ALA A 124 -2.01 17.11 -6.13
CA ALA A 124 -1.18 16.99 -4.94
C ALA A 124 -0.47 18.31 -4.62
N GLY A 125 0.00 18.43 -3.39
CA GLY A 125 0.86 19.51 -2.94
C GLY A 125 0.13 20.76 -2.45
N SER A 126 0.77 21.40 -1.47
CA SER A 126 0.42 22.67 -0.88
C SER A 126 1.69 23.35 -0.36
N VAL A 127 1.58 24.57 0.17
CA VAL A 127 2.68 25.18 0.92
C VAL A 127 3.21 24.22 2.00
N GLY A 128 4.54 24.02 2.03
CA GLY A 128 5.20 23.08 2.93
C GLY A 128 5.15 21.60 2.51
N MET A 129 4.34 21.23 1.51
CA MET A 129 4.11 19.83 1.11
C MET A 129 4.36 19.57 -0.39
N THR A 130 5.17 20.41 -1.06
CA THR A 130 5.56 20.21 -2.47
C THR A 130 6.33 18.89 -2.70
N GLY A 131 6.97 18.35 -1.66
CA GLY A 131 7.63 17.05 -1.70
C GLY A 131 6.68 15.90 -2.04
N ALA A 132 5.46 15.92 -1.50
CA ALA A 132 4.46 14.88 -1.76
C ALA A 132 4.09 14.79 -3.25
N ALA A 133 3.82 15.95 -3.85
CA ALA A 133 3.57 16.07 -5.29
C ALA A 133 4.77 15.62 -6.14
N THR A 134 5.99 15.94 -5.70
CA THR A 134 7.23 15.54 -6.39
C THR A 134 7.37 14.01 -6.38
N MET A 135 7.33 13.39 -5.20
CA MET A 135 7.53 11.95 -5.03
C MET A 135 6.45 11.12 -5.73
N ALA A 136 5.18 11.53 -5.64
CA ALA A 136 4.10 10.84 -6.33
C ALA A 136 4.26 10.93 -7.87
N GLY A 137 4.64 12.10 -8.39
CA GLY A 137 4.90 12.29 -9.82
C GLY A 137 6.07 11.46 -10.34
N GLU A 138 7.21 11.51 -9.64
CA GLU A 138 8.40 10.73 -10.00
C GLU A 138 8.14 9.23 -9.92
N ALA A 139 7.46 8.76 -8.87
CA ALA A 139 7.14 7.35 -8.70
C ALA A 139 6.24 6.82 -9.82
N ALA A 140 5.23 7.60 -10.24
CA ALA A 140 4.37 7.27 -11.38
C ALA A 140 5.17 7.14 -12.69
N LEU A 141 6.16 8.02 -12.91
CA LEU A 141 7.04 7.91 -14.07
C LEU A 141 7.96 6.69 -13.99
N ARG A 142 8.56 6.45 -12.82
CA ARG A 142 9.56 5.40 -12.59
C ARG A 142 8.98 3.99 -12.60
N ILE A 143 7.71 3.84 -12.20
CA ILE A 143 6.96 2.57 -12.34
C ILE A 143 6.56 2.29 -13.81
N GLY A 144 6.77 3.25 -14.71
CA GLY A 144 6.67 3.05 -16.16
C GLY A 144 5.54 3.79 -16.86
N ALA A 145 4.80 4.70 -16.20
CA ALA A 145 3.76 5.50 -16.87
C ALA A 145 4.37 6.32 -18.02
N GLY A 146 3.62 6.46 -19.11
CA GLY A 146 4.12 7.09 -20.32
C GLY A 146 4.13 8.61 -20.29
N LEU A 147 3.13 9.22 -19.64
CA LEU A 147 3.06 10.66 -19.37
C LEU A 147 2.49 10.88 -17.98
N VAL A 148 3.06 11.84 -17.24
CA VAL A 148 2.58 12.23 -15.91
C VAL A 148 2.35 13.73 -15.89
N LYS A 149 1.17 14.14 -15.43
CA LYS A 149 0.81 15.53 -15.15
C LYS A 149 0.50 15.69 -13.66
N VAL A 150 1.04 16.73 -13.03
CA VAL A 150 0.75 17.08 -11.64
C VAL A 150 0.08 18.45 -11.60
N GLY A 151 -1.19 18.48 -11.23
CA GLY A 151 -1.93 19.70 -10.95
C GLY A 151 -1.60 20.21 -9.55
N VAL A 152 -1.07 21.43 -9.47
CA VAL A 152 -0.59 22.04 -8.23
C VAL A 152 -1.11 23.46 -8.07
N PRO A 153 -1.17 24.01 -6.84
CA PRO A 153 -1.45 25.43 -6.62
C PRO A 153 -0.53 26.31 -7.46
N GLU A 154 -1.08 27.34 -8.12
CA GLU A 154 -0.35 28.18 -9.07
C GLU A 154 0.95 28.77 -8.50
N SER A 155 0.96 29.15 -7.21
CA SER A 155 2.14 29.73 -6.56
C SER A 155 3.29 28.75 -6.35
N LEU A 156 3.03 27.45 -6.53
CA LEU A 156 4.01 26.37 -6.35
C LEU A 156 4.57 25.86 -7.66
N ASN A 157 4.02 26.25 -8.83
CA ASN A 157 4.38 25.68 -10.12
C ASN A 157 5.87 25.81 -10.42
N ASP A 158 6.47 27.00 -10.28
CA ASP A 158 7.89 27.23 -10.54
C ASP A 158 8.80 26.35 -9.66
N ILE A 159 8.38 26.07 -8.42
CA ILE A 159 9.12 25.18 -7.51
C ILE A 159 9.09 23.75 -8.04
N LEU A 160 7.94 23.29 -8.53
CA LEU A 160 7.79 21.95 -9.06
C LEU A 160 8.48 21.81 -10.43
N GLU A 161 8.48 22.82 -11.29
CA GLU A 161 9.22 22.80 -12.56
C GLU A 161 10.74 22.68 -12.36
N VAL A 162 11.26 23.17 -11.23
CA VAL A 162 12.67 22.95 -10.85
C VAL A 162 12.91 21.54 -10.34
N LYS A 163 11.96 20.97 -9.58
CA LYS A 163 12.11 19.63 -8.99
C LYS A 163 11.85 18.50 -9.98
N LEU A 164 10.93 18.71 -10.93
CA LEU A 164 10.42 17.70 -11.84
C LEU A 164 10.84 18.04 -13.27
N THR A 165 11.83 17.32 -13.78
CA THR A 165 12.35 17.56 -15.14
C THR A 165 11.43 16.98 -16.22
N GLU A 166 10.97 15.73 -16.04
CA GLU A 166 10.16 15.02 -17.03
C GLU A 166 8.65 15.05 -16.75
N VAL A 167 8.27 15.18 -15.47
CA VAL A 167 6.87 15.24 -15.07
C VAL A 167 6.33 16.65 -15.37
N MET A 168 5.23 16.72 -16.11
CA MET A 168 4.62 18.00 -16.48
C MET A 168 3.84 18.56 -15.29
N THR A 169 4.05 19.83 -14.96
CA THR A 169 3.28 20.53 -13.94
C THR A 169 2.17 21.35 -14.59
N VAL A 170 1.04 21.51 -13.89
CA VAL A 170 -0.06 22.35 -14.34
C VAL A 170 -0.45 23.28 -13.18
N PRO A 171 -0.25 24.61 -13.31
CA PRO A 171 -0.70 25.56 -12.30
C PRO A 171 -2.23 25.61 -12.30
N LEU A 172 -2.82 25.50 -11.11
CA LEU A 172 -4.26 25.52 -10.89
C LEU A 172 -4.64 26.59 -9.85
N PRO A 173 -5.88 27.12 -9.92
CA PRO A 173 -6.40 28.04 -8.92
C PRO A 173 -6.17 27.55 -7.48
N GLU A 174 -5.77 28.49 -6.62
CA GLU A 174 -5.40 28.20 -5.23
C GLU A 174 -6.19 29.03 -4.23
N THR A 175 -6.19 28.58 -2.97
CA THR A 175 -6.72 29.30 -1.82
C THR A 175 -5.69 30.28 -1.28
N GLU A 176 -6.09 31.20 -0.39
CA GLU A 176 -5.14 32.08 0.32
C GLU A 176 -4.09 31.29 1.14
N ALA A 177 -4.43 30.05 1.52
CA ALA A 177 -3.51 29.13 2.21
C ALA A 177 -2.56 28.39 1.26
N ARG A 178 -2.53 28.72 -0.04
CA ARG A 178 -1.67 28.10 -1.06
C ARG A 178 -1.85 26.57 -1.15
N SER A 179 -3.10 26.17 -1.23
CA SER A 179 -3.59 24.82 -1.53
C SER A 179 -4.64 24.91 -2.64
N LEU A 180 -4.95 23.82 -3.34
CA LEU A 180 -5.90 23.86 -4.45
C LEU A 180 -7.28 24.36 -3.99
N SER A 181 -7.87 25.30 -4.72
CA SER A 181 -9.22 25.81 -4.45
C SER A 181 -10.26 25.05 -5.25
N TYR A 182 -11.54 25.22 -4.89
CA TYR A 182 -12.65 24.68 -5.65
C TYR A 182 -12.71 25.22 -7.09
N GLU A 183 -12.21 26.43 -7.32
CA GLU A 183 -12.15 27.05 -8.65
C GLU A 183 -11.24 26.28 -9.63
N ALA A 184 -10.35 25.42 -9.13
CA ALA A 184 -9.53 24.54 -9.95
C ALA A 184 -10.31 23.41 -10.62
N LEU A 185 -11.55 23.12 -10.18
CA LEU A 185 -12.31 21.95 -10.61
C LEU A 185 -12.50 21.85 -12.15
N PRO A 186 -12.88 22.91 -12.89
CA PRO A 186 -13.05 22.80 -14.34
C PRO A 186 -11.76 22.38 -15.05
N ALA A 187 -10.64 23.02 -14.72
CA ALA A 187 -9.33 22.70 -15.30
C ALA A 187 -8.84 21.30 -14.88
N ALA A 188 -9.09 20.90 -13.63
CA ALA A 188 -8.80 19.56 -13.15
C ALA A 188 -9.56 18.49 -13.96
N LEU A 189 -10.84 18.70 -14.25
CA LEU A 189 -11.65 17.77 -15.04
C LEU A 189 -11.17 17.67 -16.50
N GLU A 190 -10.66 18.74 -17.09
CA GLU A 190 -10.01 18.67 -18.42
C GLU A 190 -8.75 17.80 -18.38
N ILE A 191 -7.94 17.90 -17.32
CA ILE A 191 -6.75 17.06 -17.13
C ILE A 191 -7.15 15.59 -16.92
N VAL A 192 -8.21 15.33 -16.14
CA VAL A 192 -8.77 13.99 -15.93
C VAL A 192 -9.23 13.39 -17.25
N GLY A 193 -9.99 14.13 -18.07
CA GLY A 193 -10.50 13.65 -19.36
C GLY A 193 -9.40 13.29 -20.37
N ALA A 194 -8.21 13.89 -20.23
CA ALA A 194 -7.04 13.59 -21.05
C ALA A 194 -6.16 12.44 -20.51
N SER A 195 -6.51 11.88 -19.35
CA SER A 195 -5.73 10.88 -18.61
C SER A 195 -6.43 9.52 -18.54
N ASP A 196 -5.67 8.50 -18.17
CA ASP A 196 -6.13 7.12 -18.02
C ASP A 196 -6.31 6.73 -16.54
N ALA A 197 -5.53 7.35 -15.64
CA ALA A 197 -5.64 7.16 -14.19
C ALA A 197 -5.41 8.47 -13.42
N VAL A 198 -6.01 8.58 -12.24
CA VAL A 198 -5.96 9.78 -11.39
C VAL A 198 -5.44 9.45 -9.99
N ALA A 199 -4.60 10.31 -9.43
CA ALA A 199 -4.29 10.33 -8.00
C ALA A 199 -4.76 11.65 -7.39
N VAL A 200 -5.27 11.61 -6.16
CA VAL A 200 -5.63 12.82 -5.42
C VAL A 200 -5.34 12.65 -3.93
N GLY A 201 -4.75 13.67 -3.32
CA GLY A 201 -4.58 13.71 -1.86
C GLY A 201 -3.19 13.98 -1.31
N PRO A 202 -2.09 13.47 -1.88
CA PRO A 202 -0.74 13.68 -1.36
C PRO A 202 -0.44 15.16 -1.08
N GLY A 203 -0.33 15.53 0.19
CA GLY A 203 0.01 16.88 0.63
C GLY A 203 -0.93 18.00 0.15
N LEU A 204 -2.22 17.74 -0.06
CA LEU A 204 -3.18 18.79 -0.46
C LEU A 204 -3.50 19.78 0.66
N GLY A 205 -3.30 19.38 1.92
CA GLY A 205 -3.78 20.12 3.08
C GLY A 205 -5.28 19.93 3.30
N ARG A 206 -5.79 20.54 4.37
CA ARG A 206 -7.14 20.32 4.90
C ARG A 206 -8.00 21.58 4.89
N HIS A 207 -7.67 22.52 4.01
CA HIS A 207 -8.47 23.73 3.85
C HIS A 207 -9.87 23.36 3.35
N ALA A 208 -10.92 23.98 3.87
CA ALA A 208 -12.31 23.59 3.58
C ALA A 208 -12.62 23.63 2.08
N ASP A 209 -12.07 24.61 1.37
CA ASP A 209 -12.25 24.74 -0.08
C ASP A 209 -11.47 23.67 -0.88
N THR A 210 -10.34 23.19 -0.36
CA THR A 210 -9.59 22.06 -0.91
C THR A 210 -10.33 20.75 -0.67
N SER A 211 -10.87 20.53 0.54
CA SER A 211 -11.74 19.38 0.82
C SER A 211 -12.95 19.38 -0.12
N ARG A 212 -13.54 20.56 -0.41
CA ARG A 212 -14.63 20.71 -1.37
C ARG A 212 -14.19 20.36 -2.80
N PHE A 213 -13.03 20.85 -3.24
CA PHE A 213 -12.43 20.48 -4.53
C PHE A 213 -12.32 18.96 -4.67
N VAL A 214 -11.73 18.27 -3.67
CA VAL A 214 -11.54 16.82 -3.70
C VAL A 214 -12.88 16.09 -3.80
N LYS A 215 -13.85 16.42 -2.94
CA LYS A 215 -15.16 15.76 -2.93
C LYS A 215 -15.88 15.90 -4.27
N GLU A 216 -15.87 17.09 -4.85
CA GLU A 216 -16.53 17.36 -6.13
C GLU A 216 -15.77 16.78 -7.34
N LEU A 217 -14.44 16.68 -7.27
CA LEU A 217 -13.63 15.97 -8.24
C LEU A 217 -14.02 14.48 -8.24
N LEU A 218 -14.01 13.83 -7.06
CA LEU A 218 -14.33 12.42 -6.91
C LEU A 218 -15.73 12.07 -7.44
N ARG A 219 -16.75 12.89 -7.13
CA ARG A 219 -18.11 12.72 -7.64
C ARG A 219 -18.22 12.76 -9.17
N LYS A 220 -17.29 13.43 -9.84
CA LYS A 220 -17.29 13.66 -11.29
C LYS A 220 -16.27 12.80 -12.03
N LEU A 221 -15.55 11.93 -11.32
CA LEU A 221 -14.57 11.04 -11.94
C LEU A 221 -15.25 10.00 -12.83
N ASP A 222 -14.70 9.87 -14.04
CA ASP A 222 -14.99 8.81 -15.02
C ASP A 222 -13.75 7.93 -15.31
N LYS A 223 -12.70 8.08 -14.48
CA LYS A 223 -11.45 7.33 -14.53
C LYS A 223 -11.17 6.63 -13.21
N PRO A 224 -10.51 5.46 -13.21
CA PRO A 224 -10.04 4.84 -11.98
C PRO A 224 -9.09 5.78 -11.22
N ALA A 225 -9.19 5.77 -9.90
CA ALA A 225 -8.44 6.71 -9.07
C ALA A 225 -7.82 6.10 -7.82
N VAL A 226 -6.70 6.68 -7.40
CA VAL A 226 -6.07 6.43 -6.10
C VAL A 226 -6.31 7.65 -5.21
N VAL A 227 -6.87 7.41 -4.03
CA VAL A 227 -7.15 8.46 -3.04
C VAL A 227 -6.31 8.18 -1.81
N ASP A 228 -5.41 9.10 -1.49
CA ASP A 228 -4.45 8.98 -0.39
C ASP A 228 -4.52 10.19 0.54
N ALA A 229 -3.88 10.09 1.71
CA ALA A 229 -3.55 11.23 2.56
C ALA A 229 -4.72 12.22 2.80
N ASP A 230 -4.55 13.50 2.41
CA ASP A 230 -5.58 14.52 2.59
C ASP A 230 -6.81 14.30 1.71
N GLY A 231 -6.69 13.52 0.63
CA GLY A 231 -7.83 13.03 -0.14
C GLY A 231 -8.70 12.11 0.71
N ILE A 232 -8.09 11.19 1.46
CA ILE A 232 -8.80 10.33 2.42
C ILE A 232 -9.38 11.17 3.57
N ASN A 233 -8.65 12.17 4.07
CA ASN A 233 -9.17 13.05 5.11
C ASN A 233 -10.42 13.81 4.63
N ALA A 234 -10.46 14.27 3.37
CA ALA A 234 -11.62 14.93 2.78
C ALA A 234 -12.81 13.95 2.61
N VAL A 235 -12.53 12.70 2.21
CA VAL A 235 -13.54 11.63 2.15
C VAL A 235 -14.09 11.30 3.53
N ALA A 236 -13.25 11.29 4.57
CA ALA A 236 -13.68 10.99 5.93
C ALA A 236 -14.66 12.04 6.51
N GLU A 237 -14.73 13.24 5.94
CA GLU A 237 -15.76 14.24 6.27
C GLU A 237 -17.16 13.82 5.78
N ASP A 238 -17.23 13.05 4.68
CA ASP A 238 -18.45 12.59 4.04
C ASP A 238 -18.20 11.29 3.25
N VAL A 239 -18.25 10.15 3.94
CA VAL A 239 -17.96 8.85 3.32
C VAL A 239 -19.01 8.41 2.28
N SER A 240 -20.16 9.08 2.22
CA SER A 240 -21.23 8.74 1.27
C SER A 240 -20.79 8.96 -0.18
N ILE A 241 -19.82 9.86 -0.40
CA ILE A 241 -19.28 10.14 -1.74
C ILE A 241 -18.71 8.90 -2.41
N LEU A 242 -18.16 7.94 -1.65
CA LEU A 242 -17.58 6.72 -2.23
C LEU A 242 -18.62 5.89 -2.97
N SER A 243 -19.87 5.90 -2.49
CA SER A 243 -20.99 5.23 -3.16
C SER A 243 -21.50 5.95 -4.41
N GLU A 244 -21.13 7.22 -4.60
CA GLU A 244 -21.48 8.03 -5.77
C GLU A 244 -20.46 7.88 -6.91
N ILE A 245 -19.28 7.32 -6.63
CA ILE A 245 -18.21 7.17 -7.63
C ILE A 245 -18.57 6.04 -8.60
N SER A 246 -18.57 6.37 -9.90
CA SER A 246 -18.96 5.43 -10.96
C SER A 246 -17.88 4.42 -11.35
N THR A 247 -16.65 4.65 -10.91
CA THR A 247 -15.45 3.87 -11.22
C THR A 247 -14.85 3.25 -9.96
N GLN A 248 -14.05 2.19 -10.14
CA GLN A 248 -13.33 1.60 -9.02
C GLN A 248 -12.23 2.54 -8.50
N VAL A 249 -12.15 2.66 -7.18
CA VAL A 249 -11.18 3.51 -6.46
C VAL A 249 -10.29 2.66 -5.57
N VAL A 250 -9.01 3.04 -5.47
CA VAL A 250 -8.07 2.53 -4.48
C VAL A 250 -7.92 3.56 -3.37
N LEU A 251 -8.24 3.17 -2.14
CA LEU A 251 -7.97 3.95 -0.93
C LEU A 251 -6.68 3.42 -0.31
N THR A 252 -5.75 4.29 0.05
CA THR A 252 -4.45 3.90 0.62
C THR A 252 -4.23 4.36 2.06
N PRO A 253 -5.17 4.15 3.01
CA PRO A 253 -5.05 4.71 4.35
C PRO A 253 -3.92 4.08 5.17
N HIS A 254 -3.20 4.90 5.91
CA HIS A 254 -2.49 4.42 7.10
C HIS A 254 -3.48 4.17 8.26
N PRO A 255 -3.10 3.50 9.37
CA PRO A 255 -4.04 3.16 10.44
C PRO A 255 -4.82 4.35 11.02
N GLY A 256 -4.17 5.51 11.21
CA GLY A 256 -4.85 6.74 11.62
C GLY A 256 -5.87 7.32 10.62
N GLU A 257 -5.63 7.21 9.32
CA GLU A 257 -6.59 7.61 8.28
C GLU A 257 -7.76 6.64 8.23
N MET A 258 -7.47 5.33 8.30
CA MET A 258 -8.50 4.29 8.38
C MET A 258 -9.41 4.50 9.58
N ALA A 259 -8.84 4.75 10.77
CA ALA A 259 -9.58 5.00 12.00
C ALA A 259 -10.57 6.17 11.84
N ARG A 260 -10.13 7.27 11.21
CA ARG A 260 -11.02 8.41 10.89
C ARG A 260 -12.10 8.03 9.88
N LEU A 261 -11.73 7.31 8.83
CA LEU A 261 -12.63 6.93 7.74
C LEU A 261 -13.79 6.04 8.22
N ILE A 262 -13.54 5.13 9.16
CA ILE A 262 -14.57 4.22 9.68
C ILE A 262 -15.15 4.65 11.03
N GLY A 263 -14.63 5.72 11.65
CA GLY A 263 -15.13 6.26 12.92
C GLY A 263 -14.76 5.43 14.14
N THR A 264 -13.52 4.94 14.22
CA THR A 264 -12.97 4.15 15.34
C THR A 264 -11.60 4.70 15.79
N ASP A 265 -10.90 3.99 16.66
CA ASP A 265 -9.54 4.32 17.11
C ASP A 265 -8.45 3.49 16.40
N VAL A 266 -7.20 3.95 16.52
CA VAL A 266 -6.04 3.32 15.86
C VAL A 266 -5.71 1.96 16.46
N GLU A 267 -5.96 1.76 17.75
CA GLU A 267 -5.68 0.52 18.46
C GLU A 267 -6.59 -0.62 17.94
N PHE A 268 -7.87 -0.33 17.71
CA PHE A 268 -8.82 -1.22 17.08
C PHE A 268 -8.38 -1.61 15.66
N VAL A 269 -8.00 -0.63 14.84
CA VAL A 269 -7.53 -0.88 13.45
C VAL A 269 -6.28 -1.77 13.47
N GLN A 270 -5.31 -1.48 14.33
CA GLN A 270 -4.05 -2.23 14.40
C GLN A 270 -4.23 -3.63 14.95
N SER A 271 -5.17 -3.84 15.87
CA SER A 271 -5.45 -5.17 16.43
C SER A 271 -6.31 -6.06 15.53
N ASN A 272 -6.97 -5.49 14.50
CA ASN A 272 -7.88 -6.20 13.60
C ASN A 272 -7.70 -5.80 12.13
N ARG A 273 -6.44 -5.66 11.69
CA ARG A 273 -6.08 -5.08 10.37
C ARG A 273 -6.81 -5.72 9.19
N ILE A 274 -6.83 -7.05 9.12
CA ILE A 274 -7.45 -7.82 8.03
C ILE A 274 -8.96 -7.58 7.98
N GLU A 275 -9.67 -7.83 9.09
CA GLU A 275 -11.12 -7.63 9.15
C GLU A 275 -11.53 -6.18 8.94
N THR A 276 -10.73 -5.24 9.45
CA THR A 276 -10.96 -3.80 9.26
C THR A 276 -10.85 -3.42 7.79
N ALA A 277 -9.78 -3.85 7.11
CA ALA A 277 -9.60 -3.58 5.69
C ALA A 277 -10.70 -4.24 4.85
N ARG A 278 -11.04 -5.51 5.13
CA ARG A 278 -12.13 -6.24 4.46
C ARG A 278 -13.47 -5.53 4.60
N SER A 279 -13.86 -5.23 5.84
CA SER A 279 -15.14 -4.56 6.12
C SER A 279 -15.20 -3.18 5.48
N ALA A 280 -14.08 -2.44 5.44
CA ALA A 280 -14.01 -1.15 4.78
C ALA A 280 -14.15 -1.29 3.25
N ALA A 281 -13.46 -2.26 2.64
CA ALA A 281 -13.53 -2.50 1.20
C ALA A 281 -14.95 -2.87 0.74
N GLU A 282 -15.60 -3.79 1.45
CA GLU A 282 -16.99 -4.19 1.19
C GLU A 282 -17.95 -3.01 1.41
N ARG A 283 -17.83 -2.28 2.52
CA ARG A 283 -18.70 -1.14 2.85
C ARG A 283 -18.61 -0.02 1.82
N PHE A 284 -17.41 0.25 1.32
CA PHE A 284 -17.15 1.38 0.43
C PHE A 284 -17.20 1.01 -1.05
N GLY A 285 -17.26 -0.28 -1.39
CA GLY A 285 -17.17 -0.73 -2.78
C GLY A 285 -15.82 -0.40 -3.43
N ALA A 286 -14.76 -0.28 -2.63
CA ALA A 286 -13.44 0.19 -3.05
C ALA A 286 -12.33 -0.80 -2.71
N VAL A 287 -11.20 -0.73 -3.42
CA VAL A 287 -9.97 -1.44 -3.03
C VAL A 287 -9.35 -0.68 -1.88
N VAL A 288 -9.02 -1.36 -0.79
CA VAL A 288 -8.44 -0.74 0.42
C VAL A 288 -7.04 -1.28 0.65
N VAL A 289 -6.04 -0.41 0.56
CA VAL A 289 -4.64 -0.69 0.91
C VAL A 289 -4.36 -0.11 2.31
N LEU A 290 -4.55 -0.93 3.34
CA LEU A 290 -4.27 -0.56 4.73
C LEU A 290 -2.75 -0.66 5.01
N LYS A 291 -2.08 0.49 4.93
CA LYS A 291 -0.63 0.61 5.07
C LYS A 291 -0.14 0.18 6.46
N GLY A 292 1.12 -0.24 6.53
CA GLY A 292 1.81 -0.72 7.73
C GLY A 292 2.64 -1.97 7.46
N ALA A 293 3.38 -2.45 8.46
CA ALA A 293 4.09 -3.73 8.36
C ALA A 293 3.07 -4.86 8.12
N GLY A 294 3.30 -5.70 7.10
CA GLY A 294 2.26 -6.60 6.60
C GLY A 294 1.09 -5.81 6.04
N THR A 295 1.34 -5.00 4.99
CA THR A 295 0.29 -4.19 4.34
C THR A 295 -0.82 -5.11 3.85
N VAL A 296 -2.06 -4.73 4.15
CA VAL A 296 -3.26 -5.51 3.81
C VAL A 296 -3.98 -4.82 2.66
N ILE A 297 -4.29 -5.56 1.61
CA ILE A 297 -5.05 -5.11 0.44
C ILE A 297 -6.36 -5.87 0.44
N ALA A 298 -7.47 -5.19 0.66
CA ALA A 298 -8.80 -5.78 0.68
C ALA A 298 -9.63 -5.34 -0.52
N LEU A 299 -10.36 -6.28 -1.09
CA LEU A 299 -11.20 -6.10 -2.28
C LEU A 299 -12.68 -6.00 -1.89
N PRO A 300 -13.53 -5.37 -2.73
CA PRO A 300 -14.96 -5.22 -2.46
C PRO A 300 -15.74 -6.54 -2.35
N ASP A 301 -15.20 -7.64 -2.86
CA ASP A 301 -15.79 -8.99 -2.82
C ASP A 301 -15.36 -9.80 -1.58
N GLY A 302 -14.58 -9.20 -0.69
CA GLY A 302 -14.12 -9.79 0.57
C GLY A 302 -12.77 -10.50 0.49
N GLU A 303 -12.17 -10.60 -0.71
CA GLU A 303 -10.83 -11.14 -0.89
C GLU A 303 -9.78 -10.22 -0.26
N VAL A 304 -8.74 -10.83 0.33
CA VAL A 304 -7.65 -10.09 1.00
C VAL A 304 -6.29 -10.60 0.55
N TRP A 305 -5.37 -9.68 0.26
CA TRP A 305 -3.97 -9.96 -0.01
C TRP A 305 -3.08 -9.31 1.05
N ILE A 306 -2.07 -10.02 1.51
CA ILE A 306 -1.10 -9.54 2.48
C ILE A 306 0.26 -9.47 1.81
N CYS A 307 0.90 -8.31 1.89
CA CYS A 307 2.27 -8.16 1.45
C CYS A 307 3.22 -8.69 2.54
N PRO A 308 4.08 -9.68 2.25
CA PRO A 308 4.99 -10.26 3.25
C PRO A 308 6.13 -9.30 3.64
N THR A 309 6.39 -8.28 2.82
CA THR A 309 7.53 -7.37 3.02
C THR A 309 7.26 -6.42 4.17
N ALA A 310 8.25 -6.26 5.06
CA ALA A 310 8.24 -5.26 6.12
C ALA A 310 9.64 -4.67 6.26
N SER A 311 9.83 -3.49 5.66
CA SER A 311 11.11 -2.78 5.68
C SER A 311 11.00 -1.53 6.56
N ALA A 312 11.93 -1.39 7.51
CA ALA A 312 12.12 -0.18 8.30
C ALA A 312 12.58 1.01 7.43
N ALA A 313 13.23 0.76 6.28
CA ALA A 313 13.59 1.81 5.34
C ALA A 313 12.38 2.60 4.82
N LEU A 314 11.19 1.98 4.79
CA LEU A 314 9.94 2.61 4.35
C LEU A 314 9.24 3.43 5.45
N ALA A 315 9.74 3.38 6.69
CA ALA A 315 9.18 4.11 7.83
C ALA A 315 9.62 5.60 7.85
N SER A 316 9.50 6.25 6.70
CA SER A 316 9.87 7.66 6.47
C SER A 316 8.70 8.43 5.89
N GLY A 317 8.55 9.69 6.28
CA GLY A 317 7.53 10.58 5.71
C GLY A 317 7.74 10.71 4.20
N GLY A 318 6.68 10.44 3.42
CA GLY A 318 6.71 10.49 1.96
C GLY A 318 6.67 9.13 1.24
N SER A 319 6.93 8.02 1.94
CA SER A 319 6.84 6.68 1.32
C SER A 319 5.43 6.37 0.81
N GLY A 320 4.40 6.84 1.51
CA GLY A 320 3.01 6.77 1.06
C GLY A 320 2.76 7.51 -0.27
N ASP A 321 3.40 8.67 -0.48
CA ASP A 321 3.26 9.46 -1.71
C ASP A 321 3.86 8.70 -2.90
N VAL A 322 5.00 8.04 -2.69
CA VAL A 322 5.66 7.16 -3.68
C VAL A 322 4.72 6.00 -4.04
N LEU A 323 4.17 5.30 -3.05
CA LEU A 323 3.22 4.20 -3.28
C LEU A 323 2.00 4.66 -4.08
N THR A 324 1.44 5.82 -3.76
CA THR A 324 0.32 6.42 -4.49
C THR A 324 0.66 6.66 -5.96
N GLY A 325 1.85 7.20 -6.24
CA GLY A 325 2.36 7.35 -7.61
C GLY A 325 2.53 6.01 -8.32
N MET A 326 3.08 5.00 -7.66
CA MET A 326 3.29 3.67 -8.21
C MET A 326 1.97 3.00 -8.62
N ILE A 327 1.00 2.95 -7.72
CA ILE A 327 -0.32 2.34 -7.99
C ILE A 327 -0.98 3.07 -9.17
N THR A 328 -0.97 4.41 -9.16
CA THR A 328 -1.60 5.20 -10.22
C THR A 328 -0.91 4.99 -11.58
N GLY A 329 0.42 4.90 -11.60
CA GLY A 329 1.18 4.62 -12.82
C GLY A 329 0.94 3.22 -13.38
N LEU A 330 0.70 2.23 -12.53
CA LEU A 330 0.32 0.88 -12.96
C LEU A 330 -1.10 0.84 -13.54
N ILE A 331 -2.06 1.53 -12.90
CA ILE A 331 -3.42 1.68 -13.44
C ILE A 331 -3.38 2.33 -14.83
N ALA A 332 -2.62 3.40 -15.00
CA ALA A 332 -2.49 4.07 -16.31
C ALA A 332 -1.91 3.15 -17.39
N GLN A 333 -1.02 2.22 -17.01
CA GLN A 333 -0.47 1.20 -17.91
C GLN A 333 -1.47 0.10 -18.30
N GLY A 334 -2.71 0.15 -17.79
CA GLY A 334 -3.80 -0.74 -18.17
C GLY A 334 -4.15 -1.81 -17.14
N LEU A 335 -3.48 -1.83 -15.97
CA LEU A 335 -3.84 -2.75 -14.90
C LEU A 335 -5.18 -2.36 -14.28
N GLN A 336 -5.94 -3.37 -13.88
CA GLN A 336 -7.10 -3.13 -13.02
C GLN A 336 -6.62 -2.56 -11.67
N PRO A 337 -7.41 -1.69 -11.01
CA PRO A 337 -7.04 -1.11 -9.71
C PRO A 337 -6.61 -2.11 -8.64
N ILE A 338 -7.21 -3.31 -8.65
CA ILE A 338 -6.85 -4.42 -7.76
C ILE A 338 -5.40 -4.88 -8.04
N ASP A 339 -5.10 -5.24 -9.28
CA ASP A 339 -3.78 -5.74 -9.67
C ASP A 339 -2.70 -4.68 -9.48
N ALA A 340 -3.04 -3.41 -9.78
CA ALA A 340 -2.15 -2.28 -9.55
C ALA A 340 -1.85 -2.06 -8.06
N ALA A 341 -2.82 -2.26 -7.17
CA ALA A 341 -2.60 -2.19 -5.73
C ALA A 341 -1.67 -3.32 -5.25
N ILE A 342 -1.91 -4.56 -5.70
CA ILE A 342 -1.08 -5.73 -5.37
C ILE A 342 0.37 -5.52 -5.84
N CYS A 343 0.56 -5.21 -7.12
CA CYS A 343 1.89 -4.99 -7.69
C CYS A 343 2.59 -3.78 -7.07
N GLY A 344 1.87 -2.66 -6.91
CA GLY A 344 2.41 -1.42 -6.37
C GLY A 344 2.90 -1.58 -4.93
N VAL A 345 2.11 -2.22 -4.06
CA VAL A 345 2.50 -2.48 -2.66
C VAL A 345 3.69 -3.42 -2.58
N PHE A 346 3.70 -4.51 -3.36
CA PHE A 346 4.78 -5.48 -3.33
C PHE A 346 6.10 -4.87 -3.82
N LEU A 347 6.08 -4.19 -4.98
CA LEU A 347 7.25 -3.53 -5.54
C LEU A 347 7.76 -2.38 -4.66
N HIS A 348 6.86 -1.66 -3.98
CA HIS A 348 7.24 -0.65 -2.99
C HIS A 348 7.94 -1.30 -1.78
N GLY A 349 7.43 -2.43 -1.31
CA GLY A 349 8.06 -3.29 -0.30
C GLY A 349 9.47 -3.73 -0.70
N ARG A 350 9.61 -4.30 -1.90
CA ARG A 350 10.89 -4.71 -2.49
C ARG A 350 11.87 -3.55 -2.63
N ALA A 351 11.40 -2.36 -3.04
CA ALA A 351 12.24 -1.18 -3.08
C ALA A 351 12.77 -0.80 -1.68
N GLY A 352 11.95 -0.98 -0.64
CA GLY A 352 12.39 -0.84 0.75
C GLY A 352 13.47 -1.84 1.15
N GLU A 353 13.29 -3.13 0.83
CA GLU A 353 14.29 -4.18 1.10
C GLU A 353 15.63 -3.88 0.42
N ILE A 354 15.61 -3.49 -0.86
CA ILE A 354 16.83 -3.09 -1.60
C ILE A 354 17.48 -1.86 -0.94
N ALA A 355 16.68 -0.91 -0.46
CA ALA A 355 17.19 0.26 0.24
C ALA A 355 17.92 -0.12 1.54
N GLU A 356 17.40 -1.10 2.30
CA GLU A 356 18.03 -1.62 3.51
C GLU A 356 19.38 -2.29 3.28
N GLU A 357 19.58 -2.96 2.15
CA GLU A 357 20.89 -3.53 1.81
C GLU A 357 22.00 -2.47 1.79
N THR A 358 21.65 -1.22 1.44
CA THR A 358 22.59 -0.10 1.36
C THR A 358 22.63 0.76 2.64
N ALA A 359 21.50 0.94 3.32
CA ALA A 359 21.36 1.82 4.48
C ALA A 359 21.39 1.10 5.84
N GLY A 360 21.32 -0.23 5.85
CA GLY A 360 21.11 -1.04 7.04
C GLY A 360 19.76 -0.75 7.70
N ASN A 361 19.74 -0.61 9.02
CA ASN A 361 18.52 -0.35 9.80
C ASN A 361 18.10 1.13 9.84
N ALA A 362 18.76 2.02 9.07
CA ALA A 362 18.38 3.41 9.00
C ALA A 362 17.22 3.60 8.01
N ALA A 363 16.29 4.50 8.33
CA ALA A 363 15.26 4.90 7.37
C ALA A 363 15.91 5.61 6.17
N VAL A 364 15.49 5.27 4.96
CA VAL A 364 15.95 5.94 3.74
C VAL A 364 15.03 7.14 3.46
N PRO A 365 15.56 8.30 3.03
CA PRO A 365 14.73 9.40 2.59
C PRO A 365 13.77 8.95 1.49
N ALA A 366 12.48 9.24 1.63
CA ALA A 366 11.47 8.77 0.67
C ALA A 366 11.73 9.26 -0.77
N SER A 367 12.48 10.36 -0.95
CA SER A 367 12.92 10.87 -2.26
C SER A 367 13.87 9.92 -3.01
N GLU A 368 14.49 8.95 -2.34
CA GLU A 368 15.36 7.97 -2.99
C GLU A 368 14.58 6.76 -3.51
N LEU A 369 13.40 6.47 -2.94
CA LEU A 369 12.58 5.32 -3.34
C LEU A 369 12.20 5.34 -4.83
N PRO A 370 11.79 6.47 -5.45
CA PRO A 370 11.53 6.52 -6.89
C PRO A 370 12.69 6.04 -7.75
N ILE A 371 13.94 6.26 -7.31
CA ILE A 371 15.15 5.86 -8.03
C ILE A 371 15.34 4.34 -7.97
N ILE A 372 14.91 3.70 -6.88
CA ILE A 372 15.06 2.26 -6.62
C ILE A 372 13.97 1.44 -7.33
N ILE A 373 12.82 2.03 -7.66
CA ILE A 373 11.68 1.34 -8.31
C ILE A 373 12.11 0.43 -9.49
N PRO A 374 12.92 0.87 -10.47
CA PRO A 374 13.32 0.01 -11.58
C PRO A 374 14.12 -1.23 -11.14
N ALA A 375 14.93 -1.12 -10.08
CA ALA A 375 15.66 -2.27 -9.52
C ALA A 375 14.71 -3.25 -8.83
N ALA A 376 13.69 -2.75 -8.12
CA ALA A 376 12.64 -3.58 -7.52
C ALA A 376 11.81 -4.33 -8.58
N ILE A 377 11.56 -3.72 -9.75
CA ILE A 377 10.93 -4.42 -10.88
C ILE A 377 11.86 -5.47 -11.47
N ALA A 378 13.16 -5.18 -11.58
CA ALA A 378 14.12 -6.13 -12.13
C ALA A 378 14.31 -7.37 -11.22
N SER A 379 14.27 -7.19 -9.90
CA SER A 379 14.52 -8.28 -8.95
C SER A 379 13.46 -9.38 -9.00
N ILE A 380 12.19 -9.02 -9.28
CA ILE A 380 11.12 -10.03 -9.42
C ILE A 380 11.23 -10.86 -10.70
N CYS A 381 12.03 -10.42 -11.68
CA CYS A 381 12.28 -11.17 -12.92
C CYS A 381 13.52 -12.08 -12.83
N SER A 382 14.37 -11.91 -11.81
CA SER A 382 15.66 -12.61 -11.70
C SER A 382 15.66 -13.82 -10.76
N ASP A 383 14.56 -14.07 -10.05
CA ASP A 383 14.43 -15.16 -9.06
C ASP A 383 14.06 -16.53 -9.71
N GLU A 384 14.49 -16.80 -10.96
CA GLU A 384 14.39 -18.12 -11.63
C GLU A 384 15.62 -19.01 -11.41
#